data_AF-A0A928EN06-F1
#
_entry.id   AF-A0A928EN06-F1
#
_cell.length_a   1.000
_cell.length_b   1.000
_cell.length_c   1.000
_cell.angle_alpha   90.00
_cell.angle_beta   90.00
_cell.angle_gamma   90.00
#
_symmetry.space_group_name_H-M   'P 1'
#
loop_
_entity.id
_entity.type
_entity.pdbx_description
1 polymer ?
#
loop_
_entity_poly.entity_id
_entity_poly.type
_entity_poly.pdbx_seq_one_letter_code
_entity_poly.pdbx_strand_id
1 'polypeptide(L)'
;MTKENTEAIREKILSLVDLEYESDAAFEREMGIPEKTVNNWRRGRSSSFMRMLPEISARFDIGVGELLDMPIRGDSSELSDDERSLLSVYRTSGSLPPKMRAALKETLETTINLYVRSAADTSAKRSSRKSKS
;
A
#
# COMPACT_ATOMS: atom_id res chain seq x y z
N MET A 1 -1.24 3.20 -22.81
CA MET A 1 -0.51 2.37 -21.83
C MET A 1 0.42 1.45 -22.60
N THR A 2 1.73 1.52 -22.34
CA THR A 2 2.74 0.74 -23.07
C THR A 2 2.79 -0.70 -22.56
N LYS A 3 3.32 -1.62 -23.36
CA LYS A 3 3.55 -3.00 -22.95
C LYS A 3 4.44 -3.08 -21.70
N GLU A 4 5.44 -2.21 -21.63
CA GLU A 4 6.35 -2.07 -20.49
C GLU A 4 5.62 -1.72 -19.18
N ASN A 5 4.66 -0.77 -19.22
CA ASN A 5 3.87 -0.42 -18.05
C ASN A 5 3.02 -1.60 -17.55
N THR A 6 2.42 -2.37 -18.47
CA THR A 6 1.63 -3.55 -18.13
C THR A 6 2.47 -4.62 -17.43
N GLU A 7 3.71 -4.82 -17.88
CA GLU A 7 4.64 -5.77 -17.25
C GLU A 7 5.05 -5.30 -15.85
N ALA A 8 5.35 -4.01 -15.65
CA ALA A 8 5.69 -3.49 -14.32
C ALA A 8 4.54 -3.64 -13.31
N ILE A 9 3.31 -3.36 -13.75
CA ILE A 9 2.10 -3.54 -12.93
C ILE A 9 1.91 -5.03 -12.58
N ARG A 10 2.16 -5.92 -13.55
CA ARG A 10 2.12 -7.37 -13.32
C ARG A 10 3.08 -7.78 -12.22
N GLU A 11 4.35 -7.40 -12.33
CA GLU A 11 5.37 -7.76 -11.34
C GLU A 11 5.04 -7.22 -9.95
N LYS A 12 4.48 -6.01 -9.88
CA LYS A 12 4.03 -5.41 -8.62
C LYS A 12 2.89 -6.22 -7.99
N ILE A 13 1.88 -6.59 -8.76
CA ILE A 13 0.76 -7.43 -8.29
C ILE A 13 1.28 -8.79 -7.83
N LEU A 14 2.14 -9.44 -8.62
CA LEU A 14 2.71 -10.74 -8.25
C LEU A 14 3.55 -10.67 -6.97
N SER A 15 4.29 -9.58 -6.77
CA SER A 15 5.06 -9.36 -5.54
C SER A 15 4.14 -9.22 -4.31
N LEU A 16 2.98 -8.57 -4.45
CA LEU A 16 1.99 -8.48 -3.37
C LEU A 16 1.36 -9.83 -3.07
N VAL A 17 1.06 -10.61 -4.11
CA VAL A 17 0.56 -11.99 -3.96
C VAL A 17 1.59 -12.85 -3.21
N ASP A 18 2.86 -12.80 -3.61
CA ASP A 18 3.95 -13.55 -2.98
C ASP A 18 4.20 -13.13 -1.52
N LEU A 19 3.88 -11.89 -1.17
CA LEU A 19 4.08 -11.35 0.18
C LEU A 19 2.96 -11.73 1.16
N GLU A 20 1.70 -11.75 0.70
CA GLU A 20 0.55 -11.98 1.58
C GLU A 20 -0.02 -13.40 1.55
N TYR A 21 0.20 -14.14 0.47
CA TYR A 21 -0.43 -15.44 0.26
C TYR A 21 0.60 -16.56 0.21
N GLU A 22 0.25 -17.69 0.82
CA GLU A 22 1.08 -18.90 0.83
C GLU A 22 1.22 -19.56 -0.56
N SER A 23 0.28 -19.29 -1.47
CA SER A 23 0.29 -19.82 -2.83
C SER A 23 -0.61 -19.04 -3.77
N ASP A 24 -0.34 -19.14 -5.07
CA ASP A 24 -1.20 -18.63 -6.15
C ASP A 24 -2.65 -19.13 -5.98
N ALA A 25 -2.83 -20.40 -5.62
CA ALA A 25 -4.14 -21.00 -5.42
C ALA A 25 -4.90 -20.43 -4.20
N ALA A 26 -4.19 -19.96 -3.18
CA ALA A 26 -4.79 -19.29 -2.03
C ALA A 26 -5.34 -17.92 -2.43
N PHE A 27 -4.55 -17.14 -3.17
CA PHE A 27 -5.01 -15.87 -3.74
C PHE A 27 -6.17 -16.05 -4.72
N GLU A 28 -6.10 -17.05 -5.60
CA GLU A 28 -7.16 -17.33 -6.57
C GLU A 28 -8.51 -17.62 -5.90
N ARG A 29 -8.48 -18.41 -4.82
CA ARG A 29 -9.66 -18.74 -4.01
C ARG A 29 -10.21 -17.53 -3.28
N GLU A 30 -9.32 -16.72 -2.68
CA GLU A 30 -9.69 -15.51 -1.96
C GLU A 30 -10.34 -14.48 -2.88
N MET A 31 -9.79 -14.30 -4.08
CA MET A 31 -10.30 -13.36 -5.09
C MET A 31 -11.47 -13.92 -5.89
N GLY A 32 -11.84 -15.19 -5.72
CA GLY A 32 -12.89 -15.86 -6.50
C GLY A 32 -12.58 -15.92 -8.00
N ILE A 33 -11.30 -15.99 -8.38
CA ILE A 33 -10.87 -16.09 -9.79
C ILE A 33 -10.57 -17.54 -10.21
N PRO A 34 -10.67 -17.87 -11.50
CA PRO A 34 -10.44 -19.23 -11.97
C PRO A 34 -9.04 -19.74 -11.64
N GLU A 35 -8.93 -21.05 -11.39
CA GLU A 35 -7.64 -21.70 -11.14
C GLU A 35 -6.64 -21.45 -12.28
N LYS A 36 -5.36 -21.31 -11.93
CA LYS A 36 -4.23 -21.05 -12.85
C LYS A 36 -4.26 -19.67 -13.49
N THR A 37 -5.15 -18.77 -13.09
CA THR A 37 -5.18 -17.39 -13.57
C THR A 37 -3.87 -16.66 -13.20
N VAL A 38 -3.40 -16.79 -11.96
CA VAL A 38 -2.15 -16.15 -11.51
C VAL A 38 -0.93 -16.78 -12.21
N ASN A 39 -0.90 -18.11 -12.37
CA ASN A 39 0.15 -18.78 -13.14
C ASN A 39 0.18 -18.30 -14.61
N ASN A 40 -0.98 -18.02 -15.21
CA ASN A 40 -1.03 -17.42 -16.54
C ASN A 40 -0.51 -15.97 -16.55
N TRP A 41 -0.71 -15.21 -15.48
CA TRP A 41 -0.07 -13.89 -15.31
C TRP A 41 1.44 -14.05 -15.23
N ARG A 42 1.97 -14.90 -14.33
CA ARG A 42 3.42 -15.15 -14.19
C ARG A 42 4.10 -15.52 -15.50
N ARG A 43 3.43 -16.30 -16.35
CA ARG A 43 3.94 -16.72 -17.67
C ARG A 43 3.76 -15.68 -18.78
N GLY A 44 3.21 -14.51 -18.48
CA GLY A 44 2.88 -13.47 -19.46
C GLY A 44 1.82 -13.90 -20.48
N ARG A 45 1.02 -14.92 -20.17
CA ARG A 45 -0.02 -15.46 -21.07
C ARG A 45 -1.33 -14.70 -20.99
N SER A 46 -1.55 -13.98 -19.90
CA SER A 46 -2.76 -13.19 -19.67
C SER A 46 -2.43 -11.89 -18.95
N SER A 47 -3.13 -10.83 -19.35
CA SER A 47 -3.15 -9.54 -18.66
C SER A 47 -4.51 -9.27 -18.00
N SER A 48 -5.27 -10.31 -17.64
CA SER A 48 -6.59 -10.13 -17.02
C SER A 48 -6.55 -9.39 -15.69
N PHE A 49 -5.40 -9.38 -14.99
CA PHE A 49 -5.16 -8.53 -13.82
C PHE A 49 -5.45 -7.04 -14.07
N MET A 50 -5.27 -6.55 -15.30
CA MET A 50 -5.57 -5.16 -15.67
C MET A 50 -7.05 -4.81 -15.53
N ARG A 51 -7.95 -5.78 -15.74
CA ARG A 51 -9.40 -5.58 -15.57
C ARG A 51 -9.82 -5.66 -14.12
N MET A 52 -8.94 -6.20 -13.27
CA MET A 52 -9.20 -6.51 -11.87
C MET A 52 -8.45 -5.56 -10.92
N LEU A 53 -7.86 -4.48 -11.44
CA LEU A 53 -7.09 -3.55 -10.63
C LEU A 53 -7.90 -2.96 -9.46
N PRO A 54 -9.19 -2.57 -9.61
CA PRO A 54 -9.99 -2.10 -8.48
C PRO A 54 -10.11 -3.15 -7.37
N GLU A 55 -10.43 -4.38 -7.72
CA GLU A 55 -10.62 -5.49 -6.78
C GLU A 55 -9.31 -5.88 -6.11
N ILE A 56 -8.22 -5.95 -6.88
CA ILE A 56 -6.87 -6.21 -6.37
C ILE A 56 -6.45 -5.09 -5.43
N SER A 57 -6.69 -3.83 -5.80
CA SER A 57 -6.34 -2.66 -4.97
C SER A 57 -7.08 -2.67 -3.63
N ALA A 58 -8.39 -2.95 -3.66
CA ALA A 58 -9.20 -3.09 -2.46
C ALA A 58 -8.72 -4.25 -1.58
N ARG A 59 -8.29 -5.36 -2.19
CA ARG A 59 -7.84 -6.54 -1.43
C ARG A 59 -6.55 -6.29 -0.65
N PHE A 60 -5.65 -5.50 -1.20
CA PHE A 60 -4.36 -5.14 -0.60
C PHE A 60 -4.40 -3.83 0.18
N ASP A 61 -5.56 -3.18 0.29
CA ASP A 61 -5.72 -1.87 0.93
C ASP A 61 -4.75 -0.81 0.36
N ILE A 62 -4.60 -0.82 -0.97
CA ILE A 62 -3.78 0.13 -1.74
C ILE A 62 -4.64 0.84 -2.78
N GLY A 63 -4.23 2.04 -3.19
CA GLY A 63 -4.95 2.77 -4.25
C GLY A 63 -4.72 2.14 -5.63
N VAL A 64 -5.71 2.19 -6.52
CA VAL A 64 -5.52 1.81 -7.94
C VAL A 64 -4.41 2.65 -8.58
N GLY A 65 -4.32 3.94 -8.23
CA GLY A 65 -3.23 4.81 -8.69
C GLY A 65 -1.86 4.30 -8.24
N GLU A 66 -1.77 3.76 -7.03
CA GLU A 66 -0.53 3.15 -6.53
C GLU A 66 -0.18 1.90 -7.31
N LEU A 67 -1.14 1.02 -7.64
CA LEU A 67 -0.86 -0.13 -8.52
C LEU A 67 -0.38 0.29 -9.92
N LEU A 68 -0.98 1.35 -10.47
CA LEU A 68 -0.66 1.87 -11.79
C LEU A 68 0.66 2.66 -11.84
N ASP A 69 1.12 3.17 -10.70
CA ASP A 69 2.41 3.84 -10.60
C ASP A 69 3.54 2.83 -10.75
N MET A 70 4.23 2.97 -11.89
CA MET A 70 5.55 2.38 -12.19
C MET A 70 6.54 2.69 -11.06
N PRO A 71 7.58 1.86 -10.87
CA PRO A 71 8.11 1.48 -9.55
C PRO A 71 8.45 2.70 -8.72
N ILE A 72 8.31 2.55 -7.39
CA ILE A 72 8.85 3.38 -6.31
C ILE A 72 10.11 4.16 -6.73
N ARG A 73 9.83 5.22 -7.49
CA ARG A 73 10.57 6.42 -7.76
C ARG A 73 9.48 7.49 -7.67
N GLY A 74 8.71 7.46 -6.58
CA GLY A 74 8.52 8.72 -5.89
C GLY A 74 9.93 9.20 -5.69
N ASP A 75 10.31 10.21 -6.47
CA ASP A 75 11.65 10.72 -6.51
C ASP A 75 12.02 10.90 -5.04
N SER A 76 12.96 10.09 -4.54
CA SER A 76 13.27 10.14 -3.12
C SER A 76 13.71 11.55 -2.77
N SER A 77 14.10 12.36 -3.76
CA SER A 77 14.29 13.80 -3.74
C SER A 77 13.16 14.62 -3.10
N GLU A 78 11.89 14.17 -3.14
CA GLU A 78 10.74 14.89 -2.56
C GLU A 78 10.40 14.48 -1.13
N LEU A 79 10.86 13.30 -0.70
CA LEU A 79 10.70 12.87 0.68
C LEU A 79 11.68 13.64 1.56
N SER A 80 11.15 14.22 2.63
CA SER A 80 11.97 14.70 3.75
C SER A 80 12.80 13.55 4.33
N ASP A 81 13.91 13.89 4.98
CA ASP A 81 14.78 12.89 5.59
C ASP A 81 14.05 12.03 6.63
N ASP A 82 13.05 12.61 7.31
CA ASP A 82 12.20 11.90 8.27
C ASP A 82 11.30 10.86 7.59
N GLU A 83 10.70 11.20 6.45
CA GLU A 83 9.87 10.26 5.68
C GLU A 83 10.71 9.12 5.11
N ARG A 84 11.92 9.41 4.63
CA ARG A 84 12.86 8.37 4.18
C ARG A 84 13.27 7.45 5.32
N SER A 85 13.55 8.01 6.50
CA SER A 85 13.91 7.25 7.70
C SER A 85 12.76 6.34 8.12
N LEU A 86 11.53 6.87 8.19
CA LEU A 86 10.34 6.10 8.55
C LEU A 86 10.07 4.95 7.57
N LEU A 87 10.18 5.22 6.27
CA LEU A 87 10.04 4.20 5.23
C LEU A 87 11.13 3.13 5.32
N SER A 88 12.37 3.51 5.62
CA SER A 88 13.47 2.57 5.82
C SER A 88 13.17 1.64 6.99
N VAL A 89 12.77 2.19 8.14
CA VAL A 89 12.39 1.41 9.33
C VAL A 89 11.20 0.50 9.03
N TYR A 90 10.16 1.01 8.37
CA TYR A 90 9.02 0.19 8.01
C TYR A 90 9.40 -0.96 7.06
N ARG A 91 10.30 -0.74 6.09
CA ARG A 91 10.78 -1.79 5.17
C ARG A 91 11.57 -2.89 5.88
N THR A 92 12.32 -2.56 6.93
CA THR A 92 13.01 -3.59 7.74
C THR A 92 12.04 -4.54 8.45
N SER A 93 10.78 -4.12 8.65
CA SER A 93 9.71 -4.95 9.20
C SER A 93 9.13 -5.97 8.20
N GLY A 94 9.61 -5.99 6.95
CA GLY A 94 9.10 -6.87 5.89
C GLY A 94 9.25 -8.37 6.18
N SER A 95 10.14 -8.76 7.10
CA SER A 95 10.30 -10.14 7.57
C SER A 95 9.32 -10.52 8.70
N LEU A 96 8.52 -9.58 9.20
CA LEU A 96 7.56 -9.85 10.25
C LEU A 96 6.31 -10.54 9.69
N PRO A 97 5.66 -11.44 10.48
CA PRO A 97 4.39 -12.03 10.12
C PRO A 97 3.32 -10.97 9.81
N PRO A 98 2.37 -11.25 8.89
CA PRO A 98 1.34 -10.29 8.48
C PRO A 98 0.57 -9.65 9.65
N LYS A 99 0.22 -10.45 10.68
CA LYS A 99 -0.46 -9.96 11.88
C LYS A 99 0.36 -8.91 12.66
N MET A 100 1.67 -9.07 12.71
CA MET A 100 2.56 -8.13 13.41
C MET A 100 2.76 -6.85 12.58
N ARG A 101 2.84 -6.97 11.25
CA ARG A 101 2.89 -5.82 10.35
C ARG A 101 1.60 -4.98 10.41
N ALA A 102 0.44 -5.64 10.46
CA ALA A 102 -0.85 -4.97 10.64
C ALA A 102 -0.93 -4.20 11.97
N ALA A 103 -0.53 -4.83 13.08
CA ALA A 103 -0.48 -4.17 14.39
C ALA A 103 0.48 -2.97 14.42
N LEU A 104 1.61 -3.08 13.71
CA LEU A 104 2.58 -1.99 13.60
C LEU A 104 2.03 -0.80 12.79
N LYS A 105 1.34 -1.07 11.68
CA LYS A 105 0.60 -0.06 10.90
C LYS A 105 -0.45 0.64 11.77
N GLU A 106 -1.31 -0.13 12.44
CA GLU A 106 -2.38 0.39 13.30
C GLU A 106 -1.83 1.28 14.43
N THR A 107 -0.71 0.87 15.05
CA THR A 107 -0.06 1.65 16.11
C THR A 107 0.46 2.98 15.59
N LEU A 108 1.11 2.98 14.41
CA LEU A 108 1.60 4.19 13.74
C LEU A 108 0.45 5.15 13.41
N GLU A 109 -0.61 4.64 12.79
CA GLU A 109 -1.79 5.43 12.42
C GLU A 109 -2.48 6.03 13.65
N THR A 110 -2.69 5.23 14.69
CA THR A 110 -3.31 5.70 15.95
C THR A 110 -2.48 6.81 16.58
N THR A 111 -1.16 6.62 16.64
CA THR A 111 -0.24 7.58 17.24
C THR A 111 -0.25 8.90 16.46
N ILE A 112 -0.13 8.84 15.13
CA ILE A 112 -0.17 10.03 14.26
C ILE A 112 -1.50 10.77 14.44
N ASN A 113 -2.63 10.06 14.41
CA ASN A 113 -3.96 10.65 14.55
C ASN A 113 -4.17 11.31 15.93
N LEU A 114 -3.66 10.71 17.00
CA LEU A 114 -3.69 11.31 18.34
C LEU A 114 -2.95 12.65 18.36
N TYR A 115 -1.75 12.70 17.80
CA TYR A 115 -0.96 13.92 17.78
C TYR A 115 -1.55 15.00 16.87
N VAL A 116 -2.01 14.64 15.67
CA VAL A 116 -2.68 15.58 14.74
C VAL A 116 -3.93 16.20 15.39
N ARG A 117 -4.76 15.39 16.05
CA ARG A 117 -5.96 15.90 16.75
C ARG A 117 -5.59 16.79 17.94
N SER A 118 -4.59 16.42 18.72
CA SER A 118 -4.12 17.24 19.85
C SER A 118 -3.57 18.60 19.41
N ALA A 119 -2.90 18.65 18.25
CA ALA A 119 -2.39 19.87 17.65
C ALA A 119 -3.53 20.78 17.14
N ALA A 120 -4.60 20.19 16.60
CA ALA A 120 -5.80 20.92 16.18
C ALA A 120 -6.54 21.54 17.38
N ASP A 121 -6.68 20.79 18.49
CA ASP A 121 -7.36 21.26 19.71
C ASP A 121 -6.60 22.40 20.43
N THR A 122 -5.26 22.37 20.39
CA THR A 122 -4.44 23.45 20.95
C THR A 122 -4.50 24.73 20.11
N SER A 123 -4.65 24.62 18.79
CA SER A 123 -4.84 25.76 17.89
C SER A 123 -6.22 26.42 18.08
N ALA A 124 -7.28 25.62 18.23
CA ALA A 124 -8.65 26.10 18.47
C ALA A 124 -8.80 26.89 19.79
N LYS A 125 -8.15 26.42 20.87
CA LYS A 125 -8.15 27.11 22.17
C LYS A 125 -7.42 28.47 22.14
N ARG A 126 -6.39 28.63 21.32
CA ARG A 126 -5.67 29.91 21.15
C ARG A 126 -6.47 30.95 20.38
N SER A 127 -7.26 30.54 19.37
CA SER A 127 -8.07 31.46 18.58
C SER A 127 -9.25 32.07 19.38
N SER A 128 -9.92 31.25 20.21
CA SER A 128 -11.04 31.72 21.06
C SER A 128 -10.66 32.71 22.18
N ARG A 129 -9.38 32.76 22.58
CA ARG A 129 -8.88 33.68 23.61
C ARG A 129 -8.57 35.07 23.06
N LYS A 130 -8.38 35.22 21.75
CA LYS A 130 -8.05 36.49 21.09
C LYS A 130 -9.29 37.30 20.70
N SER A 131 -10.47 36.67 20.66
CA SER A 131 -11.77 37.31 20.35
C SER A 131 -12.51 37.87 21.57
N LYS A 132 -11.96 37.66 22.77
CA LYS A 132 -12.57 38.06 24.06
C LYS A 132 -11.74 39.12 24.81
N SER A 133 -10.74 39.70 24.16
CA SER A 133 -9.85 40.70 24.75
C SER A 133 -9.90 42.02 23.99
#